data_AF-A0A974XBI7-F1
#
_entry.id   AF-A0A974XBI7-F1
#
_cell.length_a   1.000
_cell.length_b   1.000
_cell.length_c   1.000
_cell.angle_alpha   90.00
_cell.angle_beta   90.00
_cell.angle_gamma   90.00
#
_symmetry.space_group_name_H-M   'P 1'
#
loop_
_entity.id
_entity.type
_entity.pdbx_description
1 polymer ?
#
loop_
_entity_poly.entity_id
_entity_poly.type
_entity_poly.pdbx_seq_one_letter_code
_entity_poly.pdbx_strand_id
1 'polypeptide(L)'
;MGDNIFDKKELADLSYKVDITSGVHEKIEELSKRAHPIAQEAYENRKKMKDALEQTAINTAETNTRLQKVVENQNAYIDLLKEQLTTQQQQLENNEKQLTILKNIFASGEDGVAVEKEIMKLIKSQIDSNHPLWDYVKDKGGDIAVTGLIYGSPIIYGAIKTYLATKGLILP
;
A
#
# COMPACT_ATOMS: atom_id res chain seq x y z
N MET A 1 -29.41 -81.74 -72.48
CA MET A 1 -29.63 -80.56 -71.62
C MET A 1 -28.70 -80.71 -70.44
N GLY A 2 -27.52 -80.09 -70.50
CA GLY A 2 -26.54 -80.11 -69.41
C GLY A 2 -26.83 -78.93 -68.51
N ASP A 3 -27.41 -79.18 -67.34
CA ASP A 3 -27.67 -78.14 -66.35
C ASP A 3 -26.35 -77.75 -65.69
N ASN A 4 -25.92 -76.50 -65.91
CA ASN A 4 -24.78 -75.86 -65.26
C ASN A 4 -25.10 -75.62 -63.78
N ILE A 5 -24.99 -76.68 -62.98
CA ILE A 5 -25.11 -76.64 -61.51
C ILE A 5 -23.90 -75.90 -60.90
N PHE A 6 -22.77 -75.87 -61.60
CA PHE A 6 -21.57 -75.14 -61.17
C PHE A 6 -21.75 -73.61 -61.22
N ASP A 7 -22.39 -73.04 -62.26
CA ASP A 7 -22.63 -71.59 -62.36
C ASP A 7 -23.53 -71.05 -61.24
N LYS A 8 -24.59 -71.78 -60.86
CA LYS A 8 -25.54 -71.31 -59.85
C LYS A 8 -24.93 -71.22 -58.44
N LYS A 9 -24.00 -72.13 -58.13
CA LYS A 9 -23.33 -72.14 -56.83
C LYS A 9 -22.32 -71.00 -56.70
N GLU A 10 -21.61 -70.71 -57.80
CA GLU A 10 -20.65 -69.60 -57.87
C GLU A 10 -21.36 -68.24 -57.84
N LEU A 11 -22.50 -68.10 -58.55
CA LEU A 11 -23.36 -66.91 -58.49
C LEU A 11 -23.94 -66.65 -57.09
N ALA A 12 -24.33 -67.70 -56.35
CA ALA A 12 -24.83 -67.56 -54.98
C ALA A 12 -23.72 -67.15 -53.98
N ASP A 13 -22.51 -67.70 -54.13
CA ASP A 13 -21.34 -67.33 -53.33
C ASP A 13 -20.87 -65.90 -53.61
N LEU A 14 -20.90 -65.47 -54.88
CA LEU A 14 -20.64 -64.08 -55.28
C LEU A 14 -21.68 -63.13 -54.71
N SER A 15 -22.97 -63.47 -54.79
CA SER A 15 -24.06 -62.67 -54.21
C SER A 15 -23.89 -62.50 -52.70
N TYR A 16 -23.62 -63.58 -51.98
CA TYR A 16 -23.39 -63.57 -50.53
C TYR A 16 -22.15 -62.75 -50.14
N LYS A 17 -21.06 -62.85 -50.91
CA LYS A 17 -19.84 -62.05 -50.70
C LYS A 17 -20.07 -60.56 -50.98
N VAL A 18 -20.83 -60.23 -52.03
CA VAL A 18 -21.20 -58.84 -52.34
C VAL A 18 -22.06 -58.25 -51.23
N ASP A 19 -23.01 -59.02 -50.69
CA ASP A 19 -23.90 -58.59 -49.60
C ASP A 19 -23.15 -58.36 -48.28
N ILE A 20 -22.23 -59.28 -47.91
CA ILE A 20 -21.34 -59.08 -46.74
C ILE A 20 -20.44 -57.87 -46.93
N THR A 21 -19.84 -57.71 -48.11
CA THR A 21 -18.93 -56.60 -48.39
C THR A 21 -19.68 -55.27 -48.37
N SER A 22 -20.92 -55.23 -48.87
CA SER A 22 -21.81 -54.06 -48.82
C SER A 22 -22.18 -53.71 -47.37
N GLY A 23 -22.60 -54.68 -46.57
CA GLY A 23 -22.94 -54.46 -45.16
C GLY A 23 -21.75 -54.03 -44.29
N VAL A 24 -20.54 -54.52 -44.61
CA VAL A 24 -19.29 -54.05 -43.97
C VAL A 24 -18.96 -52.62 -44.41
N HIS A 25 -19.13 -52.29 -45.69
CA HIS A 25 -18.87 -50.94 -46.21
C HIS A 25 -19.82 -49.90 -45.59
N GLU A 26 -21.11 -50.20 -45.51
CA GLU A 26 -22.11 -49.34 -44.86
C GLU A 26 -21.78 -49.11 -43.38
N LYS A 27 -21.38 -50.16 -42.66
CA LYS A 27 -21.02 -50.05 -41.24
C LYS A 27 -19.73 -49.25 -41.03
N ILE A 28 -18.75 -49.37 -41.92
CA ILE A 28 -17.52 -48.56 -41.90
C ILE A 28 -17.87 -47.10 -42.21
N GLU A 29 -18.74 -46.84 -43.18
CA GLU A 29 -19.18 -45.48 -43.52
C GLU A 29 -19.96 -44.84 -42.36
N GLU A 30 -20.84 -45.59 -41.70
CA GLU A 30 -21.57 -45.13 -40.51
C GLU A 30 -20.62 -44.82 -39.34
N LEU A 31 -19.66 -45.70 -39.07
CA LEU A 31 -18.63 -45.48 -38.05
C LEU A 31 -17.77 -44.26 -38.38
N SER A 32 -17.41 -44.06 -39.65
CA SER A 32 -16.66 -42.89 -40.12
C SER A 32 -17.45 -41.60 -39.93
N LYS A 33 -18.74 -41.59 -40.32
CA LYS A 33 -19.66 -40.47 -40.12
C LYS A 33 -19.85 -40.10 -38.65
N ARG A 34 -19.81 -41.08 -37.74
CA ARG A 34 -19.88 -40.83 -36.28
C ARG A 34 -18.53 -40.43 -35.68
N ALA A 35 -17.43 -41.04 -36.11
CA ALA A 35 -16.11 -40.81 -35.54
C ALA A 35 -15.52 -39.44 -35.93
N HIS A 36 -15.81 -38.95 -37.13
CA HIS A 36 -15.31 -37.67 -37.62
C HIS A 36 -15.72 -36.46 -36.75
N PRO A 37 -17.01 -36.22 -36.45
CA PRO A 37 -17.41 -35.10 -35.60
C PRO A 37 -16.88 -35.24 -34.17
N ILE A 38 -16.79 -36.45 -33.63
CA ILE A 38 -16.21 -36.70 -32.30
C ILE A 38 -14.73 -36.32 -32.26
N ALA A 39 -13.96 -36.72 -33.28
CA ALA A 39 -12.54 -36.38 -33.38
C ALA A 39 -12.33 -34.87 -33.55
N GLN A 40 -13.17 -34.22 -34.36
CA GLN A 40 -13.13 -32.77 -34.57
C GLN A 40 -13.51 -32.00 -33.29
N GLU A 41 -14.56 -32.40 -32.59
CA GLU A 41 -14.96 -31.81 -31.31
C GLU A 41 -13.85 -31.99 -30.26
N ALA A 42 -13.25 -33.18 -30.16
CA ALA A 42 -12.15 -33.43 -29.24
C ALA A 42 -10.88 -32.62 -29.59
N TYR A 43 -10.66 -32.30 -30.86
CA TYR A 43 -9.59 -31.42 -31.30
C TYR A 43 -9.86 -29.96 -30.92
N GLU A 44 -11.05 -29.45 -31.25
CA GLU A 44 -11.45 -28.08 -30.92
C GLU A 44 -11.49 -27.84 -29.41
N ASN A 45 -11.99 -28.80 -28.63
CA ASN A 45 -11.99 -28.72 -27.17
C ASN A 45 -10.56 -28.69 -26.61
N ARG A 46 -9.64 -29.49 -27.16
CA ARG A 46 -8.22 -29.43 -26.75
C ARG A 46 -7.57 -28.10 -27.11
N LYS A 47 -7.89 -27.54 -28.28
CA LYS A 47 -7.41 -26.22 -28.69
C LYS A 47 -7.90 -25.13 -27.74
N LYS A 48 -9.21 -25.07 -27.49
CA LYS A 48 -9.81 -24.14 -26.51
C LYS A 48 -9.18 -24.27 -25.14
N MET A 49 -8.92 -25.50 -24.68
CA MET A 49 -8.30 -25.73 -23.38
C MET A 49 -6.86 -25.24 -23.34
N LYS A 50 -6.08 -25.44 -24.42
CA LYS A 50 -4.73 -24.89 -24.53
C LYS A 50 -4.74 -23.36 -24.50
N ASP A 51 -5.63 -22.74 -25.27
CA ASP A 51 -5.76 -21.29 -25.33
C ASP A 51 -6.17 -20.71 -23.96
N ALA A 52 -7.11 -21.36 -23.26
CA ALA A 52 -7.52 -20.97 -21.92
C ALA A 52 -6.40 -21.11 -20.88
N LEU A 53 -5.57 -22.16 -21.00
CA LEU A 53 -4.41 -22.37 -20.14
C LEU A 53 -3.34 -21.29 -20.37
N GLU A 54 -3.05 -20.98 -21.64
CA GLU A 54 -2.11 -19.93 -22.01
C GLU A 54 -2.58 -18.57 -21.49
N GLN A 55 -3.87 -18.25 -21.67
CA GLN A 55 -4.42 -17.00 -21.14
C GLN A 55 -4.40 -16.96 -19.61
N THR A 56 -4.64 -18.09 -18.94
CA THR A 56 -4.52 -18.18 -17.48
C THR A 56 -3.10 -17.91 -17.03
N ALA A 57 -2.09 -18.51 -17.69
CA ALA A 57 -0.68 -18.29 -17.37
C ALA A 57 -0.28 -16.82 -17.56
N ILE A 58 -0.72 -16.18 -18.65
CA ILE A 58 -0.49 -14.75 -18.92
C ILE A 58 -1.14 -13.89 -17.82
N ASN A 59 -2.42 -14.13 -17.52
CA ASN A 59 -3.15 -13.37 -16.52
C ASN A 59 -2.52 -13.53 -15.12
N THR A 60 -2.07 -14.74 -14.77
CA THR A 60 -1.36 -15.01 -13.51
C THR A 60 -0.02 -14.28 -13.45
N ALA A 61 0.78 -14.32 -14.53
CA ALA A 61 2.04 -13.59 -14.57
C ALA A 61 1.85 -12.08 -14.44
N GLU A 62 0.85 -11.52 -15.12
CA GLU A 62 0.50 -10.10 -15.00
C GLU A 62 0.03 -9.75 -13.58
N THR A 63 -0.81 -10.59 -12.98
CA THR A 63 -1.32 -10.40 -11.62
C THR A 63 -0.18 -10.43 -10.61
N ASN A 64 0.76 -11.38 -10.73
CA ASN A 64 1.94 -11.44 -9.87
C ASN A 64 2.80 -10.17 -9.98
N THR A 65 2.96 -9.65 -11.20
CA THR A 65 3.68 -8.39 -11.43
C THR A 65 2.97 -7.20 -10.76
N ARG A 66 1.64 -7.13 -10.84
CA ARG A 66 0.86 -6.08 -10.18
C ARG A 66 0.93 -6.20 -8.65
N LEU A 67 0.86 -7.42 -8.11
CA LEU A 67 1.01 -7.68 -6.67
C LEU A 67 2.39 -7.29 -6.16
N GLN A 68 3.45 -7.59 -6.92
CA GLN A 68 4.80 -7.16 -6.56
C GLN A 68 4.90 -5.64 -6.44
N LYS A 69 4.34 -4.88 -7.40
CA LYS A 69 4.29 -3.42 -7.31
C LYS A 69 3.50 -2.91 -6.10
N VAL A 70 2.39 -3.58 -5.75
CA VAL A 70 1.62 -3.24 -4.54
C VAL A 70 2.47 -3.44 -3.28
N VAL A 71 3.20 -4.55 -3.19
CA VAL A 71 4.10 -4.85 -2.06
C VAL A 71 5.22 -3.81 -1.96
N GLU A 72 5.86 -3.47 -3.08
CA GLU A 72 6.90 -2.43 -3.14
C GLU A 72 6.36 -1.08 -2.66
N ASN A 73 5.18 -0.67 -3.14
CA ASN A 73 4.53 0.57 -2.72
C ASN A 73 4.15 0.56 -1.22
N GLN A 74 3.65 -0.57 -0.71
CA GLN A 74 3.32 -0.70 0.71
C GLN A 74 4.58 -0.62 1.60
N ASN A 75 5.68 -1.22 1.18
CA ASN A 75 6.95 -1.14 1.90
C ASN A 75 7.48 0.29 1.95
N ALA A 76 7.45 1.02 0.82
CA ALA A 76 7.85 2.42 0.78
C ALA A 76 6.99 3.29 1.72
N TYR A 77 5.68 3.04 1.76
CA TYR A 77 4.78 3.75 2.67
C TYR A 77 5.06 3.43 4.14
N ILE A 78 5.36 2.16 4.47
CA ILE A 78 5.77 1.76 5.83
C ILE A 78 7.03 2.51 6.26
N ASP A 79 8.01 2.68 5.37
CA ASP A 79 9.24 3.37 5.71
C ASP A 79 9.02 4.87 5.96
N LEU A 80 8.16 5.52 5.17
CA LEU A 80 7.70 6.89 5.45
C LEU A 80 7.02 7.01 6.82
N LEU A 81 6.16 6.06 7.19
CA LEU A 81 5.50 6.05 8.49
C LEU A 81 6.51 5.90 9.65
N LYS A 82 7.55 5.08 9.50
CA LYS A 82 8.61 4.94 10.51
C LYS A 82 9.41 6.24 10.67
N GLU A 83 9.72 6.92 9.57
CA GLU A 83 10.44 8.20 9.60
C GLU A 83 9.60 9.28 10.31
N GLN A 84 8.30 9.35 10.00
CA GLN A 84 7.37 10.26 10.66
C GLN A 84 7.29 9.98 12.16
N LEU A 85 7.20 8.71 12.56
CA LEU A 85 7.15 8.32 13.98
C LEU A 85 8.43 8.71 14.72
N THR A 86 9.59 8.49 14.10
CA THR A 86 10.90 8.89 14.65
C THR A 86 10.96 10.41 14.86
N THR A 87 10.50 11.17 13.86
CA THR A 87 10.46 12.65 13.94
C THR A 87 9.53 13.12 15.06
N GLN A 88 8.34 12.52 15.18
CA GLN A 88 7.37 12.87 16.22
C GLN A 88 7.89 12.51 17.62
N GLN A 89 8.59 11.38 17.76
CA GLN A 89 9.20 11.00 19.02
C GLN A 89 10.29 11.99 19.44
N GLN A 90 11.15 12.42 18.51
CA GLN A 90 12.15 13.43 18.79
C GLN A 90 11.53 14.79 19.16
N GLN A 91 10.43 15.18 18.51
CA GLN A 91 9.67 16.37 18.88
C GLN A 91 9.08 16.25 20.29
N LEU A 92 8.53 15.09 20.66
CA LEU A 92 7.99 14.85 21.99
C LEU A 92 9.07 14.96 23.06
N GLU A 93 10.23 14.32 22.88
CA GLU A 93 11.36 14.41 23.81
C GLU A 93 11.85 15.85 23.99
N ASN A 94 11.89 16.63 22.90
CA ASN A 94 12.25 18.05 22.97
C ASN A 94 11.20 18.87 23.74
N ASN A 95 9.92 18.62 23.49
CA ASN A 95 8.82 19.26 24.22
C ASN A 95 8.83 18.91 25.71
N GLU A 96 9.15 17.67 26.07
CA GLU A 96 9.28 17.24 27.47
C GLU A 96 10.46 17.92 28.18
N LYS A 97 11.59 18.07 27.50
CA LYS A 97 12.73 18.85 28.01
C LYS A 97 12.36 20.30 28.23
N GLN A 98 11.70 20.94 27.25
CA GLN A 98 11.21 22.31 27.37
C GLN A 98 10.21 22.47 28.51
N LEU A 99 9.28 21.53 28.67
CA LEU A 99 8.30 21.55 29.76
C LEU A 99 8.97 21.37 31.12
N THR A 100 9.99 20.52 31.23
CA THR A 100 10.75 20.32 32.47
C THR A 100 11.48 21.60 32.87
N ILE A 101 12.12 22.24 31.92
CA ILE A 101 12.77 23.53 32.12
C ILE A 101 11.76 24.58 32.59
N LEU A 102 10.59 24.66 31.94
CA LEU A 102 9.52 25.58 32.33
C LEU A 102 9.05 25.27 33.76
N LYS A 103 8.76 24.02 34.08
CA LYS A 103 8.37 23.61 35.45
C LYS A 103 9.42 24.03 36.48
N ASN A 104 10.71 23.83 36.22
CA ASN A 104 11.77 24.22 37.15
C ASN A 104 11.83 25.74 37.37
N ILE A 105 11.65 26.52 36.30
CA ILE A 105 11.58 27.98 36.37
C ILE A 105 10.38 28.43 37.22
N PHE A 106 9.21 27.85 37.01
CA PHE A 106 7.99 28.28 37.71
C PHE A 106 7.84 27.68 39.11
N ALA A 107 8.51 26.56 39.41
CA ALA A 107 8.49 25.92 40.72
C ALA A 107 9.46 26.57 41.73
N SER A 108 10.43 27.39 41.29
CA SER A 108 11.41 28.00 42.19
C SER A 108 10.81 29.03 43.15
N GLY A 109 9.57 29.49 42.94
CA GLY A 109 8.86 30.38 43.86
C GLY A 109 9.53 31.74 44.10
N GLU A 110 10.62 32.03 43.40
CA GLU A 110 11.43 33.23 43.54
C GLU A 110 11.05 34.28 42.51
N ASP A 111 11.07 35.54 42.96
CA ASP A 111 10.99 36.80 42.21
C ASP A 111 10.80 36.62 40.70
N GLY A 112 9.62 36.97 40.17
CA GLY A 112 9.32 36.77 38.75
C GLY A 112 10.32 37.45 37.80
N VAL A 113 11.14 38.39 38.29
CA VAL A 113 12.28 38.97 37.56
C VAL A 113 13.41 37.95 37.35
N ALA A 114 13.69 37.07 38.32
CA ALA A 114 14.64 35.97 38.19
C ALA A 114 14.14 34.92 37.19
N VAL A 115 12.84 34.62 37.24
CA VAL A 115 12.16 33.75 36.26
C VAL A 115 12.28 34.32 34.84
N GLU A 116 12.02 35.62 34.66
CA GLU A 116 12.12 36.27 33.36
C GLU A 116 13.54 36.22 32.77
N LYS A 117 14.58 36.35 33.61
CA LYS A 117 15.99 36.18 33.19
C LYS A 117 16.30 34.78 32.69
N GLU A 118 15.83 33.74 33.38
CA GLU A 118 16.04 32.34 32.95
C GLU A 118 15.23 32.00 31.69
N ILE A 119 13.99 32.47 31.57
CA ILE A 119 13.20 32.35 30.32
C ILE A 119 13.92 33.02 29.16
N MET A 120 14.51 34.19 29.37
CA MET A 120 15.25 34.90 28.34
C MET A 120 16.56 34.21 27.94
N LYS A 121 17.24 33.57 28.89
CA LYS A 121 18.41 32.75 28.63
C LYS A 121 18.07 31.54 27.77
N LEU A 122 16.92 30.92 28.00
CA LEU A 122 16.43 29.80 27.19
C LEU A 122 16.07 30.21 25.78
N ILE A 123 15.34 31.32 25.64
CA ILE A 123 15.02 31.91 24.32
C ILE A 123 16.31 32.17 23.55
N LYS A 124 17.32 32.80 24.16
CA LYS A 124 18.62 33.04 23.53
C LYS A 124 19.44 31.77 23.25
N SER A 125 19.24 30.70 24.02
CA SER A 125 19.93 29.43 23.79
C SER A 125 19.32 28.60 22.65
N GLN A 126 18.04 28.83 22.32
CA GLN A 126 17.31 28.10 21.29
C GLN A 126 17.11 28.92 20.01
N ILE A 127 17.09 30.25 20.13
CA ILE A 127 16.98 31.21 19.03
C ILE A 127 18.31 31.94 18.96
N ASP A 128 19.16 31.50 18.04
CA ASP A 128 20.42 32.18 17.74
C ASP A 128 20.20 33.40 16.84
N SER A 129 21.25 34.18 16.59
CA SER A 129 21.17 35.37 15.75
C SER A 129 20.83 35.08 14.28
N ASN A 130 20.83 33.82 13.86
CA ASN A 130 20.50 33.38 12.50
C ASN A 130 19.07 32.83 12.40
N HIS A 131 18.37 32.68 13.53
CA HIS A 131 17.02 32.14 13.56
C HIS A 131 16.01 33.15 12.98
N PRO A 132 15.05 32.75 12.13
CA PRO A 132 14.09 33.67 11.48
C PRO A 132 13.24 34.49 12.45
N LEU A 133 13.12 34.03 13.70
CA LEU A 133 12.40 34.71 14.78
C LEU A 133 13.28 35.64 15.62
N TRP A 134 14.60 35.71 15.37
CA TRP A 134 15.53 36.51 16.17
C TRP A 134 15.22 38.01 16.11
N ASP A 135 14.89 38.53 14.93
CA ASP A 135 14.51 39.94 14.78
C ASP A 135 13.19 40.25 15.52
N TYR A 136 12.24 39.30 15.53
CA TYR A 136 11.01 39.41 16.31
C TYR A 136 11.27 39.37 17.82
N VAL A 137 12.15 38.48 18.27
CA VAL A 137 12.60 38.39 19.68
C VAL A 137 13.34 39.66 20.10
N LYS A 138 14.12 40.27 19.21
CA LYS A 138 14.84 41.52 19.49
C LYS A 138 13.90 42.72 19.58
N ASP A 139 12.95 42.83 18.65
CA ASP A 139 11.93 43.89 18.62
C ASP A 139 11.03 43.82 19.87
N LYS A 140 10.45 42.65 20.14
CA LYS A 140 9.55 42.47 21.29
C LYS A 140 10.28 42.32 22.62
N GLY A 141 11.45 41.70 22.63
CA GLY A 141 12.31 41.60 23.81
C GLY A 141 12.88 42.95 24.25
N GLY A 142 13.07 43.89 23.32
CA GLY A 142 13.42 45.27 23.63
C GLY A 142 12.28 46.00 24.36
N ASP A 143 11.04 45.89 23.85
CA ASP A 143 9.85 46.45 24.51
C ASP A 143 9.63 45.87 25.91
N ILE A 144 9.84 44.56 26.08
CA ILE A 144 9.70 43.89 27.37
C ILE A 144 10.85 44.26 28.32
N ALA A 145 12.10 44.31 27.86
CA ALA A 145 13.24 44.66 28.70
C ALA A 145 13.16 46.11 29.21
N VAL A 146 12.74 47.05 28.36
CA VAL A 146 12.53 48.45 28.75
C VAL A 146 11.35 48.59 29.72
N THR A 147 10.24 47.89 29.49
CA THR A 147 9.06 48.00 30.36
C THR A 147 9.26 47.25 31.69
N GLY A 148 9.92 46.10 31.70
CA GLY A 148 10.24 45.33 32.91
C GLY A 148 11.27 46.03 33.81
N LEU A 149 12.27 46.71 33.24
CA LEU A 149 13.24 47.52 34.00
C LEU A 149 12.61 48.82 34.56
N ILE A 150 11.66 49.43 33.86
CA ILE A 150 11.02 50.69 34.31
C ILE A 150 9.96 50.44 35.40
N TYR A 151 9.23 49.32 35.34
CA TYR A 151 8.11 49.05 36.26
C TYR A 151 8.40 47.97 37.32
N GLY A 152 9.61 47.38 37.34
CA GLY A 152 9.99 46.33 38.29
C GLY A 152 9.06 45.12 38.30
N SER A 153 8.32 44.89 37.20
CA SER A 153 7.25 43.90 37.10
C SER A 153 7.61 42.89 36.01
N PRO A 154 7.46 41.57 36.27
CA PRO A 154 7.93 40.56 35.36
C PRO A 154 6.92 40.27 34.24
N ILE A 155 7.12 40.89 33.07
CA ILE A 155 6.12 40.99 32.00
C ILE A 155 6.01 39.68 31.22
N ILE A 156 7.12 39.06 30.84
CA ILE A 156 7.12 37.75 30.16
C ILE A 156 6.52 36.68 31.06
N TYR A 157 6.87 36.69 32.35
CA TYR A 157 6.32 35.78 33.35
C TYR A 157 4.79 35.90 33.41
N GLY A 158 4.27 37.12 33.51
CA GLY A 158 2.83 37.39 33.53
C GLY A 158 2.12 36.97 32.25
N ALA A 159 2.71 37.26 31.09
CA ALA A 159 2.17 36.85 29.79
C ALA A 159 2.11 35.32 29.63
N ILE A 160 3.16 34.61 30.05
CA ILE A 160 3.23 33.14 30.01
C ILE A 160 2.25 32.53 31.01
N LYS A 161 2.16 33.06 32.24
CA LYS A 161 1.19 32.61 33.24
C LYS A 161 -0.25 32.77 32.75
N THR A 162 -0.55 33.90 32.11
CA THR A 162 -1.87 34.16 31.50
C THR A 162 -2.15 33.21 30.35
N TYR A 163 -1.20 33.02 29.43
CA TYR A 163 -1.35 32.08 28.32
C TYR A 163 -1.58 30.65 28.80
N LEU A 164 -0.81 30.16 29.77
CA LEU A 164 -0.97 28.83 30.34
C LEU A 164 -2.32 28.66 31.04
N ALA A 165 -2.81 29.69 31.73
CA ALA A 165 -4.16 29.69 32.30
C ALA A 165 -5.25 29.54 31.23
N THR A 166 -5.11 30.17 30.05
CA THR A 166 -6.05 29.96 28.93
C THR A 166 -6.03 28.53 28.37
N LYS A 167 -4.96 27.77 28.64
CA LYS A 167 -4.80 26.36 28.29
C LYS A 167 -5.15 25.40 29.44
N GLY A 168 -5.67 25.92 30.55
CA GLY A 168 -6.06 25.13 31.73
C GLY A 168 -4.90 24.75 32.67
N LEU A 169 -3.71 25.30 32.46
CA LEU A 169 -2.53 25.08 33.32
C LEU A 169 -2.35 26.30 34.24
N ILE A 170 -2.74 26.15 35.50
CA ILE A 170 -2.63 27.21 36.50
C ILE A 170 -1.30 27.03 37.25
N LEU A 171 -0.40 27.99 37.09
CA LEU A 171 0.86 28.05 37.82
C LEU A 171 0.66 28.77 39.17
N PRO A 172 1.35 28.34 40.25
CA PRO A 172 1.30 29.02 41.55
C PRO A 172 1.65 30.51 41.46
#